data_AF-A0A2L0H675-F1
#
_entry.id   AF-A0A2L0H675-F1
#
_cell.length_a   1.000
_cell.length_b   1.000
_cell.length_c   1.000
_cell.angle_alpha   90.00
_cell.angle_beta   90.00
_cell.angle_gamma   90.00
#
_symmetry.space_group_name_H-M   'P 1'
#
loop_
_entity.id
_entity.type
_entity.pdbx_description
1 polymer ?
#
loop_
_entity_poly.entity_id
_entity_poly.type
_entity_poly.pdbx_seq_one_letter_code
_entity_poly.pdbx_strand_id
1 'polypeptide(L)' 'MITRITFALMLALAPMAAFANQCPSMMAAIDAAIPNASLSEADMAKVKELRAQGEQLHQSGDHAGSEAALGEAKKMLGI' A
#
# COMPACT_ATOMS: atom_id res chain seq x y z
N MET A 1 19.83 -21.24 34.27
CA MET A 1 18.66 -21.50 33.39
C MET A 1 17.82 -20.25 33.10
N ILE A 2 17.94 -19.16 33.87
CA ILE A 2 17.15 -17.92 33.68
C ILE A 2 17.70 -17.02 32.55
N THR A 3 19.00 -17.09 32.26
CA THR A 3 19.69 -16.27 31.23
C THR A 3 19.43 -16.70 29.77
N ARG A 4 18.80 -17.85 29.54
CA ARG A 4 18.47 -18.34 28.19
C ARG A 4 17.05 -17.99 27.73
N ILE A 5 16.20 -17.52 28.66
CA ILE A 5 14.78 -17.22 28.39
C ILE A 5 14.60 -15.77 27.90
N THR A 6 15.56 -14.88 28.16
CA THR A 6 15.49 -13.46 27.77
C THR A 6 15.75 -13.19 26.29
N PHE A 7 16.39 -14.09 25.55
CA PHE A 7 16.67 -13.89 24.12
C PHE A 7 15.51 -14.29 23.18
N ALA A 8 14.56 -15.09 23.64
CA ALA A 8 13.48 -15.60 22.80
C ALA A 8 12.29 -14.62 22.63
N LEU A 9 12.21 -13.56 23.44
CA LEU A 9 11.05 -12.65 23.45
C LEU A 9 11.18 -11.47 22.47
N MET A 10 12.39 -11.17 21.96
CA MET A 10 12.60 -10.01 21.08
C MET A 10 12.20 -10.22 19.62
N LEU A 11 11.98 -11.46 19.17
CA LEU A 11 11.72 -11.75 17.75
C LEU A 11 10.22 -11.73 17.36
N ALA A 12 9.31 -11.60 18.33
CA ALA A 12 7.87 -11.68 18.10
C ALA A 12 7.19 -10.34 17.71
N LEU A 13 7.89 -9.21 17.76
CA LEU A 13 7.31 -7.88 17.45
C LEU A 13 7.46 -7.43 15.98
N ALA A 14 8.05 -8.26 15.10
CA ALA A 14 8.58 -7.80 13.82
C ALA A 14 7.64 -7.65 12.60
N PRO A 15 6.30 -7.87 12.60
CA PRO A 15 5.48 -7.49 11.45
C PRO A 15 4.52 -6.30 11.66
N MET A 16 4.30 -5.82 12.89
CA MET A 16 3.27 -4.79 13.12
C MET A 16 3.57 -3.46 12.40
N ALA A 17 4.86 -3.10 12.27
CA ALA A 17 5.27 -1.87 11.60
C ALA A 17 5.07 -1.91 10.06
N ALA A 18 5.03 -3.10 9.45
CA ALA A 18 4.84 -3.23 8.01
C ALA A 18 3.39 -2.90 7.58
N PHE A 19 2.41 -3.29 8.39
CA PHE A 19 1.00 -3.00 8.11
C PHE A 19 0.64 -1.51 8.21
N ALA A 20 1.30 -0.76 9.11
CA ALA A 20 1.02 0.67 9.27
C ALA A 20 1.35 1.52 8.02
N ASN A 21 2.22 1.02 7.13
CA ASN A 21 2.69 1.76 5.95
C ASN A 21 2.21 1.19 4.62
N GLN A 22 1.26 0.24 4.61
CA GLN A 22 0.83 -0.46 3.41
C GLN A 22 0.18 0.50 2.38
N CYS A 23 -0.89 1.22 2.75
CA CYS A 23 -1.54 2.14 1.80
C CYS A 23 -0.59 3.24 1.30
N PRO A 24 0.17 3.94 2.17
CA PRO A 24 1.16 4.92 1.73
C PRO A 24 2.21 4.34 0.76
N SER A 25 2.67 3.11 0.99
CA SER A 25 3.61 2.44 0.09
C SER A 25 2.99 2.14 -1.28
N MET A 26 1.74 1.67 -1.31
CA MET A 26 1.01 1.43 -2.56
C MET A 26 0.80 2.73 -3.35
N MET A 27 0.42 3.82 -2.68
CA MET A 27 0.27 5.14 -3.30
C MET A 27 1.58 5.62 -3.92
N ALA A 28 2.69 5.53 -3.18
CA ALA A 28 4.00 5.90 -3.70
C ALA A 28 4.42 5.04 -4.91
N ALA A 29 4.11 3.74 -4.90
CA ALA A 29 4.39 2.86 -6.03
C ALA A 29 3.58 3.23 -7.29
N ILE A 30 2.30 3.58 -7.12
CA ILE A 30 1.45 4.08 -8.20
C ILE A 30 2.01 5.40 -8.76
N ASP A 31 2.35 6.34 -7.87
CA ASP A 31 2.87 7.65 -8.26
C ASP A 31 4.18 7.54 -9.07
N ALA A 32 5.05 6.59 -8.69
CA ALA A 32 6.29 6.32 -9.40
C ALA A 32 6.08 5.65 -10.78
N ALA A 33 5.01 4.87 -10.94
CA ALA A 33 4.72 4.15 -12.18
C ALA A 33 4.02 5.02 -13.24
N ILE A 34 3.15 5.96 -12.82
CA ILE A 34 2.36 6.82 -13.72
C ILE A 34 3.18 7.48 -14.83
N PRO A 35 4.37 8.08 -14.60
CA PRO A 35 5.13 8.76 -15.64
C PRO A 35 5.64 7.84 -16.76
N ASN A 36 5.78 6.53 -16.47
CA ASN A 36 6.36 5.55 -17.38
C ASN A 36 5.33 4.56 -17.93
N ALA A 37 4.08 4.64 -17.46
CA ALA A 37 3.04 3.70 -17.82
C ALA A 37 2.55 3.93 -19.26
N SER A 38 2.46 2.84 -20.01
CA SER A 38 1.88 2.84 -21.36
C SER A 38 0.42 2.36 -21.27
N LEU A 39 -0.47 3.28 -20.95
CA LEU A 39 -1.91 3.05 -20.82
C LEU A 39 -2.69 3.96 -21.78
N SER A 40 -3.93 3.58 -22.10
CA SER A 40 -4.84 4.50 -22.78
C SER A 40 -5.13 5.71 -21.88
N GLU A 41 -5.57 6.83 -22.46
CA GLU A 41 -5.94 8.01 -21.67
C GLU A 41 -7.05 7.70 -20.66
N ALA A 42 -8.02 6.85 -21.04
CA ALA A 42 -9.11 6.42 -20.18
C ALA A 42 -8.61 5.57 -19.00
N ASP A 43 -7.71 4.61 -19.26
CA ASP A 43 -7.13 3.77 -18.21
C ASP A 43 -6.25 4.59 -17.26
N MET A 44 -5.46 5.53 -17.80
CA MET A 44 -4.66 6.45 -16.99
C MET A 44 -5.54 7.36 -16.12
N ALA A 45 -6.68 7.83 -16.63
CA ALA A 45 -7.64 8.58 -15.84
C ALA A 45 -8.20 7.73 -14.70
N LYS A 46 -8.53 6.46 -14.98
CA LYS A 46 -9.02 5.52 -13.96
C LYS A 46 -7.97 5.22 -12.88
N VAL A 47 -6.71 5.01 -13.27
CA VAL A 47 -5.58 4.83 -12.32
C VAL A 47 -5.46 6.03 -11.38
N LYS A 48 -5.53 7.26 -11.90
CA LYS A 48 -5.44 8.49 -11.09
C LYS A 48 -6.64 8.66 -10.16
N GLU A 49 -7.84 8.32 -10.63
CA GLU A 49 -9.05 8.31 -9.81
C GLU A 49 -8.92 7.32 -8.64
N LEU A 50 -8.52 6.07 -8.92
CA LEU A 50 -8.32 5.03 -7.92
C LEU A 50 -7.22 5.41 -6.91
N ARG A 51 -6.13 6.04 -7.37
CA ARG A 51 -5.08 6.58 -6.48
C ARG A 51 -5.65 7.64 -5.54
N ALA A 52 -6.40 8.61 -6.06
CA ALA A 52 -7.00 9.67 -5.26
C ALA A 52 -8.05 9.12 -4.28
N GLN A 53 -8.89 8.19 -4.72
CA GLN A 53 -9.86 7.50 -3.87
C GLN A 53 -9.16 6.71 -2.75
N GLY A 54 -8.08 6.01 -3.07
CA GLY A 54 -7.27 5.29 -2.09
C GLY A 54 -6.72 6.19 -0.99
N GLU A 55 -6.21 7.37 -1.35
CA GLU A 55 -5.75 8.39 -0.38
C GLU A 55 -6.90 8.90 0.50
N GLN A 56 -8.07 9.21 -0.09
CA GLN A 56 -9.23 9.66 0.68
C GLN A 56 -9.72 8.61 1.69
N LEU A 57 -9.75 7.34 1.28
CA LEU A 57 -10.12 6.22 2.15
C LEU A 57 -9.07 5.99 3.25
N HIS A 58 -7.78 6.16 2.94
CA HIS A 58 -6.74 6.12 3.95
C HIS A 58 -6.92 7.22 5.00
N GLN A 59 -7.15 8.46 4.56
CA GLN A 59 -7.36 9.62 5.44
C GLN A 59 -8.64 9.50 6.29
N SER A 60 -9.66 8.79 5.81
CA SER A 60 -10.89 8.53 6.56
C SER A 60 -10.79 7.35 7.53
N GLY A 61 -9.70 6.59 7.48
CA GLY A 61 -9.48 5.38 8.29
C GLY A 61 -10.02 4.08 7.68
N ASP A 62 -10.61 4.13 6.47
CA ASP A 62 -11.00 2.95 5.72
C ASP A 62 -9.81 2.34 4.98
N HIS A 63 -8.95 1.65 5.73
CA HIS A 63 -7.75 1.02 5.20
C HIS A 63 -8.06 -0.10 4.20
N ALA A 64 -9.10 -0.91 4.46
CA ALA A 64 -9.48 -2.00 3.56
C ALA A 64 -9.99 -1.46 2.22
N GLY A 65 -10.81 -0.39 2.24
CA GLY A 65 -11.24 0.30 1.03
C GLY A 65 -10.07 0.94 0.28
N SER A 66 -9.14 1.56 1.01
CA SER A 66 -7.92 2.14 0.43
C SER A 66 -7.10 1.08 -0.31
N GLU A 67 -6.78 -0.03 0.34
CA GLU A 67 -6.01 -1.12 -0.26
C GLU A 67 -6.72 -1.74 -1.48
N ALA A 68 -8.05 -1.86 -1.45
CA ALA A 68 -8.81 -2.37 -2.58
C ALA A 68 -8.68 -1.44 -3.80
N ALA A 69 -8.91 -0.13 -3.63
CA ALA A 69 -8.81 0.85 -4.70
C ALA A 69 -7.37 0.95 -5.25
N LEU A 70 -6.38 1.02 -4.35
CA LEU A 70 -4.96 1.09 -4.72
C LEU A 70 -4.49 -0.21 -5.39
N GLY A 71 -5.01 -1.37 -4.95
CA GLY A 71 -4.72 -2.66 -5.55
C GLY A 71 -5.22 -2.76 -6.99
N GLU A 72 -6.41 -2.23 -7.27
CA GLU A 72 -6.94 -2.14 -8.63
C GLU A 72 -6.08 -1.22 -9.52
N ALA A 73 -5.67 -0.05 -9.01
CA ALA A 73 -4.76 0.85 -9.73
C ALA A 73 -3.42 0.17 -10.06
N LYS A 74 -2.83 -0.52 -9.09
CA LYS A 74 -1.59 -1.29 -9.27
C LYS A 74 -1.73 -2.37 -10.33
N LYS A 75 -2.85 -3.11 -10.33
CA LYS A 75 -3.14 -4.12 -11.35
C LYS A 75 -3.21 -3.52 -12.76
N MET A 76 -3.86 -2.37 -12.92
CA MET A 76 -3.92 -1.66 -14.21
C MET A 76 -2.53 -1.19 -14.67
N LEU A 77 -1.67 -0.80 -13.73
CA LEU A 77 -0.28 -0.41 -13.99
C LEU A 77 0.68 -1.60 -14.16
N GLY A 78 0.22 -2.83 -13.90
CA GLY A 78 1.05 -4.04 -13.99
C GLY A 78 2.10 -4.18 -12.89
N ILE A 79 1.87 -3.60 -11.70
CA ILE A 79 2.81 -3.60 -10.55
C ILE A 79 2.23 -4.23 -9.28
#